data_AF-T0YRL2-F1
#
_entry.id   AF-T0YRL2-F1
#
_cell.length_a   1.000
_cell.length_b   1.000
_cell.length_c   1.000
_cell.angle_alpha   90.00
_cell.angle_beta   90.00
_cell.angle_gamma   90.00
#
_symmetry.space_group_name_H-M   'P 1'
#
loop_
_entity.id
_entity.type
_entity.pdbx_description
1 polymer ?
#
loop_
_entity_poly.entity_id
_entity_poly.type
_entity_poly.pdbx_seq_one_letter_code
_entity_poly.pdbx_strand_id
1 'polypeptide(L)' 'MLKPDVVFFGESVPRSRVEASIGRLEQADAMLIVGSSLMIYSGYRFAQHAARHGLPIAAINLGRTRADALLSL' A
#
# COMPACT_ATOMS: atom_id res chain seq x y z
N MET A 1 -20.63 14.58 -19.28
CA MET A 1 -20.87 14.01 -17.93
C MET A 1 -19.72 14.40 -17.03
N LEU A 2 -19.98 14.99 -15.86
CA LEU A 2 -18.94 15.31 -14.87
C LEU A 2 -18.80 14.14 -13.89
N LYS A 3 -17.57 13.73 -13.59
CA LYS A 3 -17.25 12.68 -12.62
C LYS A 3 -16.25 13.24 -11.58
N PRO A 4 -16.39 12.93 -10.29
CA PRO A 4 -15.39 13.30 -9.28
C PRO A 4 -14.01 12.67 -9.55
N ASP A 5 -12.92 13.35 -9.20
CA ASP A 5 -11.55 12.82 -9.29
C ASP A 5 -11.26 11.81 -8.16
N VAL A 6 -11.98 10.69 -8.19
CA VAL A 6 -11.80 9.55 -7.29
C VAL A 6 -11.76 8.26 -8.09
N VAL A 7 -11.11 7.25 -7.52
CA VAL A 7 -11.12 5.89 -8.06
C VAL A 7 -12.25 5.14 -7.37
N PHE A 8 -13.30 4.80 -8.13
CA PHE A 8 -14.39 3.98 -7.62
C PHE A 8 -13.98 2.50 -7.56
N PHE A 9 -14.73 1.69 -6.83
CA PHE A 9 -14.56 0.24 -6.87
C PHE A 9 -14.75 -0.30 -8.28
N GLY A 10 -13.86 -1.20 -8.70
CA GLY A 10 -13.82 -1.72 -10.08
C GLY A 10 -12.99 -0.87 -11.04
N GLU A 11 -12.57 0.32 -10.64
CA GLU A 11 -11.70 1.16 -11.45
C GLU A 11 -10.22 0.95 -11.15
N SER A 12 -9.40 1.13 -12.18
CA SER A 12 -7.95 1.09 -12.04
C SER A 12 -7.42 2.40 -11.46
N VAL A 13 -6.54 2.29 -10.46
CA VAL A 13 -5.75 3.45 -10.01
C VAL A 13 -4.87 3.93 -11.18
N PRO A 14 -4.77 5.25 -11.43
CA PRO A 14 -3.90 5.79 -12.48
C PRO A 14 -2.48 5.25 -12.39
N ARG A 15 -1.97 4.68 -13.49
CA ARG A 15 -0.68 3.99 -13.54
C ARG A 15 0.48 4.84 -13.02
N SER A 16 0.53 6.12 -13.41
CA SER A 16 1.56 7.06 -12.97
C SER A 16 1.58 7.28 -11.46
N ARG A 17 0.41 7.26 -10.79
CA ARG A 17 0.34 7.34 -9.32
C ARG A 17 0.95 6.09 -8.68
N VAL A 18 0.71 4.91 -9.25
CA VAL A 18 1.27 3.65 -8.77
C VAL A 18 2.79 3.62 -8.92
N GLU A 19 3.28 3.95 -10.11
CA GLU A 19 4.72 3.96 -10.43
C GLU A 19 5.48 4.94 -9.55
N ALA A 20 4.94 6.15 -9.33
CA ALA A 20 5.54 7.13 -8.44
C ALA A 20 5.60 6.65 -6.97
N SER A 21 4.57 5.93 -6.50
CA SER A 21 4.57 5.35 -5.16
C SER A 21 5.56 4.19 -5.02
N ILE A 22 5.67 3.31 -6.02
CA ILE A 22 6.67 2.23 -6.03
C ILE A 22 8.08 2.81 -6.04
N GLY A 23 8.39 3.78 -6.90
CA GLY A 23 9.72 4.38 -6.96
C GLY A 23 10.14 5.04 -5.64
N ARG A 24 9.20 5.62 -4.89
CA ARG A 24 9.47 6.12 -3.53
C ARG A 24 9.67 5.01 -2.51
N LEU A 25 8.90 3.93 -2.61
CA LEU A 25 9.03 2.78 -1.74
C LEU A 25 10.40 2.10 -1.92
N GLU A 26 10.88 1.97 -3.16
CA GLU A 26 12.20 1.39 -3.47
C GLU A 26 13.37 2.21 -2.91
N GLN A 27 13.16 3.50 -2.63
CA GLN A 27 14.15 4.40 -2.03
C GLN A 27 14.01 4.52 -0.51
N ALA A 28 13.01 3.88 0.10
CA ALA A 28 12.74 3.98 1.52
C ALA A 28 13.50 2.92 2.32
N ASP A 29 13.84 3.26 3.57
CA ASP A 29 14.47 2.31 4.49
C ASP A 29 13.45 1.37 5.18
N ALA A 30 12.17 1.75 5.22
CA ALA A 30 11.08 0.98 5.81
C ALA A 30 9.71 1.47 5.33
N MET A 31 8.67 0.64 5.53
CA MET A 31 7.26 0.97 5.27
C MET A 31 6.46 1.00 6.58
N LEU A 32 5.74 2.10 6.83
CA LEU A 32 4.78 2.21 7.94
C LEU A 32 3.34 2.27 7.40
N ILE A 33 2.49 1.34 7.84
CA ILE A 33 1.06 1.29 7.52
C ILE A 33 0.28 1.95 8.65
N VAL A 34 -0.50 2.99 8.37
CA VAL A 34 -1.25 3.73 9.40
C VAL A 34 -2.74 3.73 9.08
N GLY A 35 -3.57 3.27 10.03
CA GLY A 35 -5.03 3.38 9.96
C GLY A 35 -5.67 2.68 8.74
N SER A 36 -5.00 1.64 8.21
CA SER A 36 -5.47 0.91 7.05
C SER A 36 -5.46 -0.58 7.33
N SER A 37 -6.59 -1.25 7.05
CA SER A 37 -6.68 -2.70 7.09
C SER A 37 -5.97 -3.38 5.91
N LEU A 38 -5.62 -2.63 4.86
CA LEU A 38 -5.04 -3.13 3.61
C LEU A 38 -5.84 -4.28 2.96
N MET A 39 -7.15 -4.36 3.18
CA MET A 39 -7.95 -5.41 2.55
C MET A 39 -8.01 -5.26 1.03
N ILE A 40 -8.00 -4.02 0.52
CA ILE A 40 -8.03 -3.71 -0.91
C ILE A 40 -6.63 -3.82 -1.52
N TYR A 41 -6.55 -4.51 -2.66
CA TYR A 41 -5.28 -4.82 -3.33
C TYR A 41 -4.47 -3.58 -3.76
N SER A 42 -5.14 -2.48 -4.13
CA SER A 42 -4.48 -1.25 -4.58
C SER A 42 -3.52 -0.65 -3.54
N GLY A 43 -3.80 -0.83 -2.24
CA GLY A 43 -2.88 -0.51 -1.16
C GLY A 43 -1.98 -1.69 -0.79
N TYR A 44 -2.55 -2.90 -0.67
CA TYR A 44 -1.82 -4.10 -0.23
C TYR A 44 -0.60 -4.44 -1.08
N ARG A 45 -0.65 -4.18 -2.39
CA ARG A 45 0.46 -4.42 -3.31
C ARG A 45 1.77 -3.74 -2.89
N PHE A 46 1.70 -2.62 -2.18
CA PHE A 46 2.88 -1.92 -1.68
C PHE A 46 3.54 -2.69 -0.53
N ALA A 47 2.75 -3.24 0.40
CA ALA A 47 3.27 -4.12 1.46
C ALA A 47 3.88 -5.41 0.87
N GLN A 48 3.25 -6.00 -0.15
CA GLN A 48 3.83 -7.15 -0.87
C GLN A 48 5.12 -6.80 -1.63
N HIS A 49 5.21 -5.59 -2.19
CA HIS A 49 6.43 -5.13 -2.83
C HIS A 49 7.54 -4.94 -1.78
N ALA A 50 7.27 -4.21 -0.69
CA ALA A 50 8.22 -4.02 0.41
C ALA A 50 8.75 -5.36 0.94
N ALA A 51 7.85 -6.32 1.22
CA ALA A 51 8.23 -7.63 1.73
C ALA A 51 9.11 -8.42 0.75
N ARG A 52 8.80 -8.39 -0.55
CA ARG A 52 9.63 -9.05 -1.59
C ARG A 52 11.02 -8.43 -1.72
N HIS A 53 11.15 -7.14 -1.42
CA HIS A 53 12.42 -6.42 -1.48
C HIS A 53 13.13 -6.38 -0.12
N GLY A 54 12.61 -7.07 0.90
CA GLY A 54 13.22 -7.15 2.23
C GLY A 54 13.14 -5.84 3.03
N LEU A 55 12.29 -4.88 2.62
CA LEU A 55 12.09 -3.66 3.40
C LEU A 55 11.35 -4.00 4.70
N PRO A 56 11.83 -3.52 5.86
CA PRO A 56 11.10 -3.62 7.12
C PRO A 56 9.70 -2.99 7.04
N ILE A 57 8.70 -3.67 7.63
CA ILE A 57 7.30 -3.21 7.59
C ILE A 57 6.73 -3.17 9.01
N ALA A 58 6.17 -2.02 9.37
CA ALA A 58 5.44 -1.79 10.63
C ALA A 58 3.98 -1.39 10.35
N ALA A 59 3.09 -1.58 11.32
CA ALA A 59 1.72 -1.10 11.24
C ALA A 59 1.25 -0.46 12.56
N ILE A 60 0.51 0.64 12.45
CA ILE A 60 -0.27 1.26 13.53
C ILE A 60 -1.73 1.21 13.10
N ASN A 61 -2.48 0.24 13.61
CA ASN A 61 -3.88 0.05 13.28
C ASN A 61 -4.65 -0.56 14.46
N LEU A 62 -5.89 -0.11 14.67
CA LEU A 62 -6.80 -0.77 15.60
C LEU A 62 -7.47 -1.96 14.89
N GLY A 63 -6.99 -3.16 15.20
CA GLY A 63 -7.42 -4.40 14.58
C GLY A 63 -6.45 -4.91 13.49
N ARG A 64 -6.81 -6.03 12.86
CA ARG A 64 -5.94 -6.75 11.93
C ARG A 64 -5.74 -6.02 10.60
N THR A 65 -4.55 -6.15 10.03
CA THR A 65 -4.28 -5.80 8.64
C THR A 65 -4.11 -7.06 7.80
N ARG A 66 -4.38 -6.95 6.50
CA ARG A 66 -4.07 -8.03 5.55
C ARG A 66 -2.56 -8.33 5.49
N ALA A 67 -1.72 -7.38 5.91
CA ALA A 67 -0.26 -7.48 5.88
C ALA A 67 0.33 -8.00 7.20
N ASP A 68 -0.47 -8.45 8.18
CA ASP A 68 0.04 -8.86 9.50
C ASP A 68 1.16 -9.91 9.41
N ALA A 69 1.08 -10.84 8.46
CA ALA A 69 2.12 -11.86 8.23
C ALA A 69 3.38 -11.33 7.51
N LEU A 70 3.36 -10.09 7.02
CA LEU A 70 4.47 -9.41 6.35
C LEU A 70 5.19 -8.42 7.28
N LEU A 71 4.63 -8.14 8.47
CA LEU A 71 5.22 -7.21 9.43
C LEU A 71 6.51 -7.81 10.01
N SER A 72 7.52 -6.97 10.15
CA SER A 72 8.85 -7.36 10.62
C SER A 72 9.43 -6.39 11.66
N LEU A 73 8.62 -5.41 12.10
CA LEU A 73 8.92 -4.42 13.11
C LEU A 73 7.81 -4.35 14.17
#